data_AF-A0A368F6F0-F1
#
_entry.id   AF-A0A368F6F0-F1
#
_cell.length_a   1.000
_cell.length_b   1.000
_cell.length_c   1.000
_cell.angle_alpha   90.00
_cell.angle_beta   90.00
_cell.angle_gamma   90.00
#
_symmetry.space_group_name_H-M   'P 1'
#
loop_
_entity.id
_entity.type
_entity.pdbx_description
1 polymer ?
#
loop_
_entity_poly.entity_id
_entity_poly.type
_entity_poly.pdbx_seq_one_letter_code
_entity_poly.pdbx_strand_id
1 'polypeptide(L)'
;MYGVIAEVCTKESCPTMSGGSKYEYLWQDGADYKKPTRIAAPDYMMLLMDWIELRINDENIFPTSTNIPFPKDFRQICKKILTRLFRVFVHVYIHHFDRLIDIGAVRQV
;
A
#
# COMPACT_ATOMS: atom_id res chain seq x y z
N MET A 1 -0.50 8.18 -7.15
CA MET A 1 -0.93 6.86 -7.68
C MET A 1 -2.29 6.46 -7.10
N TYR A 2 -2.48 6.38 -5.78
CA TYR A 2 -3.81 6.11 -5.18
C TYR A 2 -4.91 7.07 -5.65
N GLY A 3 -4.69 8.39 -5.58
CA GLY A 3 -5.69 9.38 -6.02
C GLY A 3 -6.02 9.34 -7.52
N VAL A 4 -5.24 8.61 -8.31
CA VAL A 4 -5.42 8.50 -9.76
C VAL A 4 -6.36 7.34 -10.12
N ILE A 5 -6.46 6.33 -9.25
CA ILE A 5 -7.30 5.15 -9.44
C ILE A 5 -8.46 5.05 -8.44
N ALA A 6 -8.56 5.98 -7.49
CA ALA A 6 -9.57 5.95 -6.43
C ALA A 6 -11.02 5.98 -6.96
N GLU A 7 -11.25 6.59 -8.14
CA GLU A 7 -12.58 6.65 -8.76
C GLU A 7 -13.00 5.33 -9.43
N VAL A 8 -12.04 4.46 -9.78
CA VAL A 8 -12.29 3.23 -10.56
C VAL A 8 -12.06 1.96 -9.75
N CYS A 9 -11.22 2.02 -8.72
CA CYS A 9 -10.97 0.92 -7.79
C CYS A 9 -11.98 0.99 -6.65
N THR A 10 -13.14 0.37 -6.84
CA THR A 10 -14.24 0.34 -5.87
C THR A 10 -14.35 -1.04 -5.21
N LYS A 11 -15.24 -1.18 -4.21
CA LYS A 11 -15.48 -2.48 -3.55
C LYS A 11 -16.15 -3.47 -4.49
N GLU A 12 -16.90 -2.98 -5.48
CA GLU A 12 -17.57 -3.76 -6.49
C GLU A 12 -16.59 -4.21 -7.58
N SER A 13 -15.72 -3.31 -8.06
CA SER A 13 -14.73 -3.66 -9.09
C SER A 13 -13.57 -4.49 -8.54
N CYS A 14 -13.18 -4.22 -7.29
CA CYS A 14 -12.05 -4.85 -6.62
C CYS A 14 -12.42 -5.30 -5.17
N PRO A 15 -13.28 -6.33 -5.03
CA PRO A 15 -13.75 -6.82 -3.73
C PRO A 15 -12.65 -7.47 -2.86
N THR A 16 -11.49 -7.73 -3.46
CA THR A 16 -10.31 -8.25 -2.77
C THR A 16 -9.06 -7.53 -3.26
N MET A 17 -8.11 -7.30 -2.35
CA MET A 17 -6.78 -6.83 -2.73
C MET A 17 -5.97 -7.98 -3.35
N SER A 18 -5.65 -7.89 -4.63
CA SER A 18 -5.01 -8.98 -5.38
C SER A 18 -3.97 -8.48 -6.39
N GLY A 19 -3.06 -9.38 -6.76
CA GLY A 19 -2.11 -9.24 -7.85
C GLY A 19 -2.44 -10.22 -8.97
N GLY A 20 -3.61 -10.04 -9.60
CA GLY A 20 -4.18 -11.00 -10.56
C GLY A 20 -4.80 -12.23 -9.88
N SER A 21 -5.14 -13.24 -10.68
CA SER A 21 -5.87 -14.43 -10.21
C SER A 21 -5.08 -15.34 -9.25
N LYS A 22 -3.75 -15.19 -9.20
CA LYS A 22 -2.85 -16.07 -8.44
C LYS A 22 -2.53 -15.59 -7.04
N TYR A 23 -2.64 -14.29 -6.77
CA TYR A 23 -2.17 -13.71 -5.52
C TYR A 23 -3.25 -12.86 -4.86
N GLU A 24 -3.63 -13.24 -3.66
CA GLU A 24 -4.48 -12.45 -2.77
C GLU A 24 -3.65 -11.89 -1.61
N TYR A 25 -3.84 -10.61 -1.31
CA TYR A 25 -3.12 -9.89 -0.26
C TYR A 25 -4.05 -9.61 0.92
N LEU A 26 -3.89 -10.38 1.99
CA LEU A 26 -4.65 -10.19 3.22
C LEU A 26 -4.05 -9.06 4.06
N TRP A 27 -4.91 -8.30 4.73
CA TRP A 27 -4.50 -7.23 5.64
C TRP A 27 -4.29 -7.74 7.06
N GLN A 28 -3.24 -7.24 7.71
CA GLN A 28 -2.95 -7.45 9.12
C GLN A 28 -2.08 -6.29 9.61
N ASP A 29 -2.44 -5.67 10.72
CA ASP A 29 -1.68 -4.58 11.33
C ASP A 29 -1.25 -4.88 12.77
N GLY A 30 -1.81 -5.93 13.39
CA GLY A 30 -1.54 -6.29 14.78
C GLY A 30 -2.29 -5.44 15.81
N ALA A 31 -3.12 -4.49 15.35
CA ALA A 31 -4.00 -3.67 16.18
C ALA A 31 -5.46 -4.13 15.97
N ASP A 32 -6.20 -3.46 15.09
CA ASP A 32 -7.59 -3.77 14.78
C ASP A 32 -7.72 -5.08 13.98
N TYR A 33 -6.73 -5.38 13.14
CA TYR A 33 -6.68 -6.60 12.34
C TYR A 33 -5.58 -7.53 12.86
N LYS A 34 -5.91 -8.26 13.93
CA LYS A 34 -4.98 -9.20 14.59
C LYS A 34 -4.63 -10.42 13.74
N LYS A 35 -5.54 -10.84 12.86
CA LYS A 35 -5.37 -11.98 11.95
C LYS A 35 -5.39 -11.49 10.49
N PRO A 36 -4.71 -12.18 9.56
CA PRO A 36 -4.83 -11.92 8.13
C PRO A 36 -6.30 -11.92 7.70
N THR A 37 -6.79 -10.78 7.24
CA THR A 37 -8.21 -10.54 6.94
C THR A 37 -8.36 -10.13 5.47
N ARG A 38 -9.34 -10.73 4.80
CA ARG A 38 -9.73 -10.35 3.44
C ARG A 38 -10.50 -9.04 3.51
N ILE A 39 -10.05 -8.06 2.74
CA ILE A 39 -10.70 -6.75 2.60
C ILE A 39 -10.64 -6.30 1.13
N ALA A 40 -11.51 -5.37 0.76
CA ALA A 40 -11.52 -4.81 -0.58
C ALA A 40 -10.23 -4.03 -0.87
N ALA A 41 -9.84 -3.98 -2.15
CA ALA A 41 -8.63 -3.27 -2.57
C ALA A 41 -8.60 -1.79 -2.14
N PRO A 42 -9.67 -0.98 -2.31
CA PRO A 42 -9.66 0.41 -1.84
C PRO A 42 -9.46 0.52 -0.32
N ASP A 43 -10.13 -0.33 0.46
CA ASP A 43 -9.98 -0.37 1.93
C ASP A 43 -8.54 -0.75 2.32
N TYR A 44 -7.94 -1.73 1.63
CA TYR A 44 -6.54 -2.11 1.85
C TYR A 44 -5.58 -0.96 1.58
N MET A 45 -5.78 -0.24 0.48
CA MET A 45 -4.91 0.89 0.10
C MET A 45 -5.02 2.03 1.11
N MET A 46 -6.23 2.36 1.56
CA MET A 46 -6.47 3.37 2.59
C MET A 46 -5.78 2.99 3.91
N LEU A 47 -6.07 1.80 4.44
CA LEU A 47 -5.44 1.30 5.68
C LEU A 47 -3.90 1.22 5.55
N LEU A 48 -3.38 0.93 4.35
CA LEU A 48 -1.95 0.95 4.11
C LEU A 48 -1.35 2.35 4.22
N MET A 49 -1.98 3.35 3.62
CA MET A 49 -1.48 4.72 3.67
C MET A 49 -1.49 5.24 5.12
N ASP A 50 -2.59 5.02 5.85
CA ASP A 50 -2.69 5.39 7.27
C ASP A 50 -1.60 4.67 8.10
N TRP A 51 -1.41 3.37 7.87
CA TRP A 51 -0.40 2.57 8.56
C TRP A 51 1.04 3.01 8.28
N ILE A 52 1.30 3.52 7.07
CA ILE A 52 2.61 4.09 6.67
C ILE A 52 2.79 5.45 7.32
N GLU A 53 1.77 6.31 7.26
CA GLU A 53 1.80 7.66 7.83
C GLU A 53 2.11 7.61 9.33
N LEU A 54 1.41 6.75 10.09
CA LEU A 54 1.67 6.54 11.52
C LEU A 54 3.11 6.10 11.81
N ARG A 55 3.77 5.39 10.88
CA ARG A 55 5.17 4.97 11.04
C ARG A 55 6.16 6.05 10.69
N ILE A 56 5.91 6.78 9.61
CA ILE A 56 6.80 7.86 9.17
C ILE A 56 6.78 9.00 10.18
N ASN A 57 5.64 9.24 10.83
CA ASN A 57 5.48 10.27 11.85
C ASN A 57 5.92 9.83 13.26
N ASP A 58 6.30 8.56 13.46
CA ASP A 58 6.83 8.08 14.74
C ASP A 58 8.33 8.41 14.83
N GLU A 59 8.69 9.38 15.67
CA GLU A 59 10.08 9.81 15.86
C GLU A 59 10.98 8.72 16.45
N ASN A 60 10.42 7.65 17.02
CA ASN A 60 11.20 6.48 17.44
C ASN A 60 11.63 5.61 16.24
N ILE A 61 10.91 5.71 15.12
CA ILE A 61 11.20 4.98 13.88
C ILE A 61 11.96 5.88 12.90
N PHE A 62 11.50 7.12 12.73
CA PHE A 62 12.10 8.15 11.87
C PHE A 62 12.46 9.38 12.70
N PRO A 63 13.63 9.36 13.38
CA PRO A 63 14.06 10.51 14.19
C PRO A 63 14.23 11.77 13.34
N THR A 64 13.76 12.89 13.87
CA THR A 64 13.87 14.22 13.25
C THR A 64 15.20 14.93 13.58
N SER A 65 15.90 14.46 14.62
CA SER A 65 17.21 14.98 15.05
C SER A 65 18.34 14.04 14.64
N THR A 66 19.42 14.59 14.11
CA THR A 66 20.66 13.85 13.77
C THR A 66 21.39 13.29 14.99
N ASN A 67 21.04 13.74 16.20
CA ASN A 67 21.61 13.24 17.44
C ASN A 67 20.99 11.92 17.92
N ILE A 68 19.86 11.52 17.33
CA ILE A 68 19.14 10.29 17.70
C ILE A 68 19.38 9.25 16.60
N PRO A 69 19.98 8.09 16.93
CA PRO A 69 20.19 7.04 15.95
C PRO A 69 18.85 6.38 15.57
N PHE A 70 18.75 5.92 14.33
CA PHE A 70 17.65 5.05 13.90
C PHE A 70 17.58 3.76 14.74
N PRO A 71 16.39 3.17 14.91
CA PRO A 71 16.25 1.93 15.67
C PRO A 71 16.97 0.77 14.96
N LYS A 72 17.36 -0.25 15.74
CA LYS A 72 18.13 -1.40 15.24
C LYS A 72 17.42 -2.16 14.11
N ASP A 73 16.10 -2.15 14.10
CA ASP A 73 15.23 -2.80 13.13
C ASP A 73 14.76 -1.88 11.99
N PHE A 74 15.27 -0.64 11.90
CA PHE A 74 14.87 0.35 10.89
C PHE A 74 14.83 -0.22 9.46
N ARG A 75 15.89 -0.94 9.04
CA ARG A 75 15.92 -1.57 7.70
C ARG A 75 14.78 -2.57 7.50
N GLN A 76 14.42 -3.32 8.54
CA GLN A 76 13.31 -4.27 8.47
C GLN A 76 11.98 -3.53 8.36
N ILE A 77 11.82 -2.42 9.07
CA ILE A 77 10.64 -1.54 8.99
C ILE A 77 10.50 -0.98 7.57
N CYS A 78 11.55 -0.39 7.00
CA CYS A 78 11.55 0.12 5.62
C CYS A 78 11.23 -0.99 4.61
N LYS A 79 11.83 -2.18 4.76
CA LYS A 79 11.53 -3.34 3.91
C LYS A 79 10.05 -3.71 3.98
N LYS A 80 9.44 -3.68 5.17
CA LYS A 80 8.02 -3.97 5.36
C LYS A 80 7.14 -2.92 4.68
N ILE A 81 7.47 -1.63 4.81
CA ILE A 81 6.78 -0.53 4.13
C ILE A 81 6.83 -0.73 2.61
N LEU A 82 8.04 -0.89 2.04
CA LEU A 82 8.24 -1.06 0.60
C LEU A 82 7.54 -2.32 0.07
N THR A 83 7.57 -3.43 0.81
CA THR A 83 6.89 -4.66 0.42
C THR A 83 5.37 -4.46 0.32
N ARG A 84 4.77 -3.71 1.25
CA ARG A 84 3.33 -3.44 1.21
C ARG A 84 2.96 -2.46 0.10
N LEU A 85 3.77 -1.41 -0.12
CA LEU A 85 3.61 -0.51 -1.26
C LEU A 85 3.72 -1.24 -2.60
N PHE A 86 4.62 -2.21 -2.72
CA PHE A 86 4.77 -3.02 -3.93
C PHE A 86 3.49 -3.81 -4.25
N ARG A 87 2.74 -4.27 -3.26
CA ARG A 87 1.43 -4.93 -3.50
C ARG A 87 0.43 -3.98 -4.16
N VAL A 88 0.43 -2.71 -3.75
CA VAL A 88 -0.40 -1.67 -4.39
C VAL A 88 0.04 -1.44 -5.83
N PHE A 89 1.35 -1.31 -6.06
CA PHE A 89 1.89 -1.19 -7.42
C PHE A 89 1.46 -2.36 -8.31
N VAL A 90 1.62 -3.60 -7.85
CA VAL A 90 1.21 -4.81 -8.59
C VAL A 90 -0.29 -4.82 -8.87
N HIS A 91 -1.12 -4.48 -7.88
CA HIS A 91 -2.57 -4.41 -8.07
C HIS A 91 -2.96 -3.38 -9.14
N VAL A 92 -2.42 -2.17 -9.04
CA VAL A 92 -2.67 -1.10 -10.02
C VAL A 92 -2.21 -1.52 -11.41
N TYR A 93 -1.02 -2.10 -11.53
CA TYR A 93 -0.45 -2.52 -12.81
C TYR A 93 -1.22 -3.68 -13.46
N ILE A 94 -1.83 -4.57 -12.69
CA ILE A 94 -2.57 -5.70 -13.26
C ILE A 94 -4.02 -5.32 -13.58
N HIS A 95 -4.68 -4.58 -12.70
CA HIS A 95 -6.13 -4.36 -12.78
C HIS A 95 -6.52 -3.00 -13.36
N HIS A 96 -5.62 -2.02 -13.32
CA HIS A 96 -5.93 -0.62 -13.64
C HIS A 96 -4.94 0.01 -14.63
N PHE A 97 -4.13 -0.80 -15.34
CA PHE A 97 -3.11 -0.30 -16.27
C PHE A 97 -3.70 0.47 -17.45
N ASP A 98 -4.78 -0.02 -18.05
CA ASP A 98 -5.45 0.66 -19.16
C ASP A 98 -5.91 2.06 -18.75
N ARG A 99 -6.36 2.22 -17.51
CA ARG A 99 -6.73 3.54 -16.96
C ARG A 99 -5.53 4.45 -16.74
N LEU A 100 -4.38 3.92 -16.31
CA LEU A 100 -3.14 4.71 -16.24
C LEU A 100 -2.71 5.27 -17.60
N ILE A 101 -3.03 4.57 -18.69
CA ILE A 101 -2.81 5.05 -20.06
C ILE A 101 -3.84 6.14 -20.42
N ASP A 102 -5.14 5.89 -20.19
CA ASP A 102 -6.23 6.80 -20.58
C ASP A 102 -6.08 8.21 -19.99
N ILE A 103 -5.61 8.31 -18.75
CA ILE A 103 -5.42 9.59 -18.04
C ILE A 103 -4.07 10.26 -18.33
N GLY A 104 -3.27 9.70 -19.24
CA GLY A 104 -1.96 10.25 -19.63
C GLY A 104 -0.86 10.10 -18.58
N ALA A 105 -1.05 9.24 -17.55
CA ALA A 105 -0.03 8.97 -16.53
C ALA A 105 1.13 8.12 -17.07
N VAL A 106 0.94 7.45 -18.21
CA VAL A 106 1.98 6.72 -18.96
C VAL A 106 1.87 7.10 -20.44
N ARG A 107 2.97 7.55 -21.07
CA ARG A 107 3.01 7.81 -22.52
C ARG A 107 2.98 6.48 -23.28
N GLN A 108 2.13 6.40 -24.31
CA GLN A 108 2.31 5.37 -25.34
C GLN A 108 3.64 5.63 -26.05
N VAL A 109 4.50 4.62 -26.06
CA VAL A 109 5.76 4.59 -26.84
C VAL A 109 5.46 4.26 -28.29
#